data_AF-A0A0C2BI42-F1
#
_entry.id   AF-A0A0C2BI42-F1
#
_cell.length_a   1.000
_cell.length_b   1.000
_cell.length_c   1.000
_cell.angle_alpha   90.00
_cell.angle_beta   90.00
_cell.angle_gamma   90.00
#
_symmetry.space_group_name_H-M   'P 1'
#
loop_
_entity.id
_entity.type
_entity.pdbx_description
1 polymer ?
#
loop_
_entity_poly.entity_id
_entity_poly.type
_entity_poly.pdbx_seq_one_letter_code
_entity_poly.pdbx_strand_id
1 'polypeptide(L)'
;MNLEPEDAFRYEYRVEYSLLYGILRLPVSFRHKHNITTLWARVDADSECFGDAFSRRVMRAVVGFEDVVMASLRALAQNSSED
;
A
#
# COMPACT_ATOMS: atom_id res chain seq x y z
N MET A 1 -17.32 -2.40 20.91
CA MET A 1 -16.89 -1.42 19.89
C MET A 1 -17.96 -1.43 18.81
N ASN A 2 -18.71 -0.34 18.68
CA ASN A 2 -19.71 -0.19 17.62
C ASN A 2 -18.96 0.12 16.32
N LEU A 3 -19.05 -0.79 15.36
CA LEU A 3 -18.56 -0.56 14.00
C LEU A 3 -19.70 0.11 13.24
N GLU A 4 -19.60 1.41 12.96
CA GLU A 4 -20.57 2.07 12.09
C GLU A 4 -20.45 1.53 10.66
N PRO A 5 -21.57 1.32 9.95
CA PRO A 5 -21.57 0.76 8.59
C PRO A 5 -20.98 1.71 7.53
N GLU A 6 -20.82 3.00 7.83
CA GLU A 6 -20.24 3.97 6.90
C GLU A 6 -18.74 3.76 6.65
N ASP A 7 -18.02 3.11 7.58
CA ASP A 7 -16.61 2.76 7.41
C ASP A 7 -16.39 1.51 6.54
N ALA A 8 -17.45 0.73 6.24
CA ALA A 8 -17.33 -0.51 5.49
C ALA A 8 -16.97 -0.31 4.00
N PHE A 9 -17.15 0.91 3.47
CA PHE A 9 -16.85 1.24 2.07
C PHE A 9 -15.57 2.06 1.89
N ARG A 10 -14.92 2.50 2.97
CA ARG A 10 -13.58 3.08 2.87
C ARG A 10 -12.63 1.91 2.73
N TYR A 11 -12.31 1.55 1.49
CA TYR A 11 -11.32 0.52 1.16
C TYR A 11 -9.99 0.87 1.85
N GLU A 12 -9.81 0.41 3.09
CA GLU A 12 -8.54 0.51 3.81
C GLU A 12 -7.66 -0.62 3.29
N TYR A 13 -7.06 -0.38 2.13
CA TYR A 13 -6.12 -1.31 1.55
C TYR A 13 -4.79 -1.25 2.31
N ARG A 14 -4.54 -2.26 3.13
CA ARG A 14 -3.30 -2.44 3.87
C ARG A 14 -2.45 -3.49 3.16
N VAL A 15 -1.33 -3.06 2.57
CA VAL A 15 -0.34 -3.98 2.02
C VAL A 15 0.96 -3.92 2.79
N GLU A 16 1.56 -5.09 2.93
CA GLU A 16 2.83 -5.29 3.60
C GLU A 16 3.80 -5.87 2.56
N TYR A 17 4.96 -5.23 2.42
CA TYR A 17 5.95 -5.59 1.41
C TYR A 17 7.35 -5.59 2.06
N SER A 18 8.14 -6.62 1.77
CA SER A 18 9.56 -6.71 2.13
C SER A 18 10.38 -6.65 0.86
N LEU A 19 11.49 -5.93 0.94
CA LEU A 19 12.49 -5.86 -0.12
C LEU A 19 13.05 -7.24 -0.48
N LEU A 20 13.18 -8.14 0.50
CA LEU A 20 13.79 -9.46 0.30
C LEU A 20 12.79 -10.52 -0.17
N TYR A 21 11.55 -10.46 0.33
CA TYR A 21 10.56 -11.53 0.15
C TYR A 21 9.34 -11.13 -0.69
N GLY A 22 9.21 -9.85 -1.06
CA GLY A 22 8.05 -9.33 -1.79
C GLY A 22 6.84 -9.09 -0.89
N ILE A 23 5.62 -9.39 -1.38
CA ILE A 23 4.37 -9.18 -0.64
C ILE A 23 4.33 -10.13 0.56
N LEU A 24 4.16 -9.60 1.77
CA LEU A 24 3.96 -10.38 2.98
C LEU A 24 2.50 -10.37 3.37
N ARG A 25 2.01 -11.54 3.76
CA ARG A 25 0.74 -11.70 4.50
C ARG A 25 1.07 -12.31 5.84
N LEU A 26 1.82 -11.58 6.67
CA LEU A 26 2.27 -12.08 7.95
C LEU A 26 1.30 -11.66 9.07
N PRO A 27 0.91 -12.59 9.96
CA PRO A 27 0.15 -12.21 11.15
C PRO A 27 1.00 -11.32 12.07
N VAL A 28 0.37 -10.33 12.68
CA VAL A 28 1.02 -9.29 13.52
C VAL A 28 1.87 -9.90 14.64
N SER A 29 1.43 -11.03 15.21
CA SER A 29 2.14 -11.78 16.24
C SER A 29 3.49 -12.34 15.78
N PHE A 30 3.65 -12.67 14.50
CA PHE A 30 4.91 -13.13 13.94
C PHE A 30 5.94 -11.99 13.81
N ARG A 31 5.47 -10.76 13.53
CA ARG A 31 6.35 -9.58 13.46
C ARG A 31 7.02 -9.28 14.79
N HIS A 32 6.24 -9.29 15.87
CA HIS A 32 6.76 -9.04 17.21
C HIS A 32 7.72 -10.14 17.66
N LYS A 33 7.42 -11.40 17.34
CA LYS A 33 8.28 -12.53 17.68
C LYS A 33 9.64 -12.50 16.96
N HIS A 34 9.66 -12.02 15.72
CA HIS A 34 10.86 -11.97 14.87
C HIS A 34 11.49 -10.57 14.76
N ASN A 35 11.02 -9.61 15.57
CA ASN A 35 11.49 -8.22 15.62
C ASN A 35 11.60 -7.56 14.23
N ILE A 36 10.60 -7.78 13.38
CA ILE A 36 10.58 -7.29 12.00
C ILE A 36 10.19 -5.80 12.02
N THR A 37 11.13 -4.92 11.67
CA THR A 37 10.87 -3.48 11.53
C THR A 37 9.81 -3.23 10.47
N THR A 38 8.72 -2.57 10.86
CA THR A 38 7.58 -2.29 9.98
C THR A 38 7.38 -0.77 9.88
N LEU A 39 7.30 -0.25 8.66
CA LEU A 39 6.94 1.14 8.41
C LEU A 39 5.48 1.22 7.97
N TRP A 40 4.71 2.11 8.59
CA TRP A 40 3.32 2.36 8.22
C TRP A 40 3.22 3.70 7.49
N ALA A 41 2.77 3.67 6.25
CA ALA A 41 2.47 4.86 5.46
C ALA A 41 1.02 4.83 5.01
N ARG A 42 0.30 5.94 5.22
CA ARG A 42 -1.06 6.13 4.70
C ARG A 42 -0.96 6.94 3.42
N VAL A 43 -1.49 6.40 2.34
CA VAL A 43 -1.45 7.02 1.01
C VAL A 43 -2.85 7.55 0.69
N ASP A 44 -2.93 8.84 0.35
CA ASP A 44 -4.18 9.47 -0.08
C ASP A 44 -4.29 9.40 -1.61
N ALA A 45 -5.35 8.76 -2.10
CA ALA A 45 -5.62 8.58 -3.53
C ALA A 45 -5.97 9.91 -4.22
N ASP A 46 -6.45 10.91 -3.48
CA ASP A 46 -6.79 12.22 -4.03
C ASP A 46 -5.59 13.19 -3.99
N SER A 47 -4.41 12.73 -3.56
CA SER A 47 -3.17 13.52 -3.59
C SER A 47 -2.78 13.95 -5.01
N GLU A 48 -2.26 15.18 -5.15
CA GLU A 48 -1.69 15.68 -6.41
C GLU A 48 -0.43 14.90 -6.85
N CYS A 49 0.21 14.15 -5.95
CA CYS A 49 1.34 13.28 -6.29
C CYS A 49 0.96 12.16 -7.26
N PHE A 50 -0.33 11.77 -7.29
CA PHE A 50 -0.88 10.81 -8.25
C PHE A 50 -1.23 11.45 -9.60
N GLY A 51 -0.82 12.70 -9.81
CA GLY A 51 -1.06 13.44 -11.02
C GLY A 51 -2.36 14.23 -11.00
N ASP A 52 -2.73 14.66 -12.19
CA ASP A 52 -3.90 15.46 -12.51
C ASP A 52 -5.24 14.71 -12.34
N ALA A 53 -6.35 15.44 -12.46
CA ALA A 53 -7.68 14.85 -12.24
C ALA A 53 -8.02 13.73 -13.25
N PHE A 54 -7.44 13.78 -14.46
CA PHE A 54 -7.63 12.74 -15.47
C PHE A 54 -6.88 11.45 -15.10
N SER A 55 -5.59 11.54 -14.75
CA SER A 55 -4.79 10.38 -14.32
C SER A 55 -5.38 9.72 -13.07
N ARG A 56 -5.81 10.50 -12.06
CA ARG A 56 -6.54 9.97 -10.89
C ARG A 56 -7.82 9.24 -11.26
N ARG A 57 -8.59 9.75 -12.23
CA ARG A 57 -9.82 9.11 -12.71
C ARG A 57 -9.52 7.79 -13.43
N VAL A 58 -8.47 7.74 -14.26
CA VAL A 58 -8.02 6.52 -14.94
C VAL A 58 -7.54 5.48 -13.92
N MET A 59 -6.74 5.89 -12.93
CA MET A 59 -6.29 4.99 -11.87
C MET A 59 -7.44 4.42 -11.04
N ARG A 60 -8.49 5.21 -10.79
CA ARG A 60 -9.67 4.72 -10.06
C ARG A 60 -10.57 3.81 -10.89
N ALA A 61 -10.72 4.08 -12.19
CA ALA A 61 -11.71 3.40 -13.04
C ALA A 61 -11.15 2.22 -13.84
N VAL A 62 -9.84 2.20 -14.13
CA VAL A 62 -9.24 1.24 -15.08
C VAL A 62 -8.12 0.42 -14.44
N VAL A 63 -7.20 1.07 -13.71
CA VAL A 63 -5.97 0.39 -13.23
C VAL A 63 -6.10 -0.16 -11.81
N GLY A 64 -6.74 0.57 -10.91
CA GLY A 64 -6.72 0.31 -9.48
C GLY A 64 -5.54 1.02 -8.79
N PHE A 65 -5.82 1.83 -7.76
CA PHE A 65 -4.79 2.51 -6.97
C PHE A 65 -3.84 1.53 -6.28
N GLU A 66 -4.38 0.40 -5.86
CA GLU A 66 -3.67 -0.67 -5.18
C GLU A 66 -2.50 -1.20 -6.01
N ASP A 67 -2.73 -1.49 -7.30
CA ASP A 67 -1.73 -2.06 -8.20
C ASP A 67 -0.65 -1.05 -8.56
N VAL A 68 -1.01 0.22 -8.73
CA VAL A 68 -0.04 1.31 -9.00
C VAL A 68 0.89 1.51 -7.82
N VAL A 69 0.34 1.61 -6.61
CA VAL A 69 1.15 1.75 -5.38
C VAL A 69 2.08 0.56 -5.20
N MET A 70 1.59 -0.66 -5.46
CA MET A 70 2.40 -1.87 -5.37
C MET A 70 3.53 -1.91 -6.41
N ALA A 71 3.26 -1.48 -7.64
CA ALA A 71 4.29 -1.37 -8.67
C ALA A 71 5.36 -0.34 -8.27
N SER A 72 4.97 0.81 -7.73
CA SER A 72 5.92 1.84 -7.24
C SER A 72 6.76 1.32 -6.07
N LEU A 73 6.16 0.63 -5.11
CA LEU A 73 6.88 0.01 -3.99
C LEU A 73 7.89 -1.04 -4.48
N ARG A 74 7.50 -1.85 -5.47
CA ARG A 74 8.40 -2.84 -6.08
C ARG A 74 9.58 -2.18 -6.81
N ALA A 75 9.32 -1.12 -7.56
CA ALA A 75 10.37 -0.38 -8.27
C ALA A 75 11.34 0.30 -7.29
N LEU A 76 10.82 0.95 -6.24
CA LEU A 76 11.63 1.53 -5.17
C LEU A 76 12.50 0.47 -4.48
N ALA A 77 11.93 -0.71 -4.24
CA ALA A 77 12.65 -1.82 -3.64
C ALA A 77 13.83 -2.28 -4.49
N GLN A 78 13.59 -2.47 -5.79
CA GLN A 78 14.62 -2.88 -6.74
C GLN A 78 15.75 -1.83 -6.83
N ASN A 79 15.39 -0.56 -6.95
CA ASN A 79 16.37 0.52 -7.03
C ASN A 79 17.26 0.60 -5.78
N SER A 80 16.70 0.36 -4.57
CA SER A 80 17.50 0.37 -3.33
C SER A 80 18.42 -0.84 -3.14
N SER A 81 18.24 -1.89 -3.94
CA SER A 81 19.06 -3.11 -3.89
C SER A 81 20.16 -3.17 -4.95
N GLU A 82 20.17 -2.22 -5.89
CA GLU A 82 21.18 -2.09 -6.95
C GLU A 82 22.36 -1.16 -6.56
N ASP A 83 22.38 -0.67 -5.32
CA ASP A 83 23.51 0.06 -4.69
C ASP A 83 24.37 -0.84 -3.79
#